data_AF-A0A4Q4CKW7-F1
#
_entry.id   AF-A0A4Q4CKW7-F1
#
_cell.length_a   1.000
_cell.length_b   1.000
_cell.length_c   1.000
_cell.angle_alpha   90.00
_cell.angle_beta   90.00
_cell.angle_gamma   90.00
#
_symmetry.space_group_name_H-M   'P 1'
#
loop_
_entity.id
_entity.type
_entity.pdbx_description
1 polymer ?
#
loop_
_entity_poly.entity_id
_entity_poly.type
_entity_poly.pdbx_seq_one_letter_code
_entity_poly.pdbx_strand_id
1 'polypeptide(L)'
;MGARTKYRKRALDILFESELQSLSMGGSLVDRLVTNHPPINAYTVTLVEGVAENQARIDELLAEHSRGWTLDRMPGVDRNLLRL
;
A
#
# COMPACT_ATOMS: atom_id res chain seq x y z
N MET A 1 6.47 19.79 -0.96
CA MET A 1 5.55 18.67 -0.62
C MET A 1 5.08 18.82 0.81
N GLY A 2 3.77 18.79 1.06
CA GLY A 2 3.21 18.79 2.41
C GLY A 2 3.53 17.50 3.17
N ALA A 3 3.50 17.55 4.50
CA ALA A 3 3.82 16.40 5.36
C ALA A 3 3.00 15.14 4.99
N ARG A 4 1.71 15.30 4.70
CA ARG A 4 0.81 14.19 4.29
C ARG A 4 1.22 13.52 2.98
N THR A 5 1.77 14.26 2.02
CA THR A 5 2.26 13.67 0.76
C THR A 5 3.44 12.75 1.03
N LYS A 6 4.35 13.14 1.94
CA LYS A 6 5.49 12.30 2.33
C LYS A 6 5.04 11.00 3.01
N TYR A 7 4.05 11.09 3.89
CA TYR A 7 3.52 9.92 4.61
C TYR A 7 2.75 8.96 3.69
N ARG A 8 1.98 9.47 2.72
CA ARG A 8 1.33 8.64 1.70
C ARG A 8 2.34 7.94 0.79
N LYS A 9 3.38 8.66 0.34
CA LYS A 9 4.47 8.05 -0.42
C LYS A 9 5.12 6.90 0.37
N ARG A 10 5.37 7.10 1.66
CA ARG A 10 5.95 6.05 2.51
C ARG A 10 5.01 4.84 2.67
N ALA A 11 3.71 5.06 2.75
CA ALA A 11 2.73 3.97 2.77
C ALA A 11 2.77 3.16 1.46
N LEU A 12 2.79 3.85 0.32
CA LEU A 12 2.94 3.23 -1.00
C LEU A 12 4.21 2.37 -1.10
N ASP A 13 5.36 2.89 -0.62
CA ASP A 13 6.62 2.16 -0.64
C ASP A 13 6.52 0.82 0.15
N ILE A 14 5.84 0.83 1.31
CA ILE A 14 5.65 -0.35 2.17
C ILE A 14 4.71 -1.36 1.51
N LEU A 15 3.60 -0.90 0.93
CA LEU A 15 2.63 -1.76 0.23
C LEU A 15 3.29 -2.44 -0.98
N PHE A 16 4.03 -1.67 -1.77
CA PHE A 16 4.77 -2.18 -2.94
C PHE A 16 5.85 -3.18 -2.53
N GLU A 17 6.61 -2.90 -1.48
CA GLU A 17 7.61 -3.83 -0.95
C GLU A 17 6.99 -5.14 -0.45
N SER A 18 5.86 -5.07 0.27
CA SER A 18 5.16 -6.26 0.77
C SER A 18 4.75 -7.17 -0.39
N GLU A 19 4.20 -6.59 -1.46
CA GLU A 19 3.82 -7.33 -2.66
C GLU A 19 5.03 -7.92 -3.40
N LEU A 20 6.12 -7.16 -3.54
CA LEU A 20 7.34 -7.64 -4.18
C LEU A 20 7.96 -8.84 -3.43
N GLN A 21 7.80 -8.88 -2.12
CA GLN A 21 8.23 -9.98 -1.25
C GLN A 21 7.20 -11.12 -1.15
N SER A 22 6.08 -11.03 -1.87
CA SER A 22 4.96 -12.00 -1.79
C SER A 22 4.40 -12.15 -0.36
N LEU A 23 4.47 -11.09 0.44
CA LEU A 23 3.86 -11.01 1.76
C LEU A 23 2.40 -10.56 1.64
N SER A 24 1.64 -10.72 2.72
CA SER A 24 0.32 -10.08 2.84
C SER A 24 0.45 -8.56 2.71
N MET A 25 -0.63 -7.87 2.32
CA MET A 25 -0.62 -6.40 2.25
C MET A 25 -0.20 -5.79 3.58
N GLY A 26 0.81 -4.92 3.54
CA GLY A 26 1.40 -4.34 4.74
C GLY A 26 2.26 -5.30 5.57
N GLY A 27 2.55 -6.52 5.10
CA GLY A 27 3.35 -7.51 5.83
C GLY A 27 4.76 -7.03 6.17
N SER A 28 5.37 -6.17 5.34
CA SER A 28 6.67 -5.58 5.64
C SER A 28 6.61 -4.48 6.72
N LEU A 29 5.43 -4.02 7.13
CA LEU A 29 5.26 -2.94 8.11
C LEU A 29 5.85 -3.31 9.48
N VAL A 30 5.69 -4.57 9.90
CA VAL A 30 6.15 -5.03 11.22
C VAL A 30 7.66 -4.87 11.35
N ASP A 31 8.42 -5.36 10.38
CA ASP A 31 9.88 -5.23 10.36
C ASP A 31 10.30 -3.75 10.28
N ARG A 32 9.55 -2.95 9.52
CA ARG A 32 9.81 -1.52 9.35
C ARG A 32 9.55 -0.71 10.60
N LEU A 33 8.60 -1.10 11.45
CA LEU A 33 8.34 -0.47 12.75
C LEU A 33 9.48 -0.68 13.73
N VAL A 34 10.15 -1.84 13.65
CA VAL A 34 11.30 -2.18 14.51
C VAL A 34 12.59 -1.53 14.00
N THR A 35 12.80 -1.50 12.68
CA THR A 35 14.09 -1.13 12.08
C THR A 35 14.25 0.35 11.73
N ASN A 36 13.18 1.09 11.45
CA ASN A 36 13.31 2.49 11.00
C ASN A 36 13.67 3.46 12.13
N HIS A 37 14.66 4.30 11.85
CA HIS A 37 15.04 5.44 12.66
C HIS A 37 15.17 6.67 11.75
N PRO A 38 14.32 7.70 11.89
CA PRO A 38 13.23 7.85 12.87
C PRO A 38 12.07 6.86 12.67
N PRO A 39 11.23 6.64 13.69
CA PRO A 39 10.10 5.73 13.60
C PRO A 39 9.11 6.14 12.51
N ILE A 40 8.39 5.15 11.98
CA ILE A 40 7.33 5.39 10.99
C ILE A 40 6.24 6.26 11.61
N ASN A 41 5.77 7.25 10.86
CA ASN A 41 4.69 8.12 11.29
C ASN A 41 3.37 7.33 11.42
N ALA A 42 2.61 7.57 12.48
CA ALA A 42 1.32 6.91 12.72
C ALA A 42 0.35 7.03 11.53
N TYR A 43 0.37 8.13 10.79
CA TYR A 43 -0.48 8.28 9.60
C TYR A 43 -0.09 7.30 8.48
N THR A 44 1.20 6.98 8.33
CA THR A 44 1.63 5.93 7.39
C THR A 44 1.14 4.56 7.84
N VAL A 45 1.21 4.26 9.14
CA VAL A 45 0.72 3.00 9.73
C VAL A 45 -0.78 2.84 9.44
N THR A 46 -1.59 3.85 9.79
CA THR A 46 -3.04 3.84 9.54
C THR A 46 -3.41 3.60 8.08
N LEU A 47 -2.64 4.18 7.14
CA LEU A 47 -2.88 3.97 5.72
C LEU A 47 -2.58 2.53 5.29
N VAL A 48 -1.46 1.97 5.72
CA VAL A 48 -1.06 0.60 5.35
C VAL A 48 -2.04 -0.42 5.95
N GLU A 49 -2.40 -0.26 7.23
CA GLU A 49 -3.36 -1.13 7.91
C GLU A 49 -4.75 -1.02 7.27
N GLY A 50 -5.23 0.20 6.99
CA GLY A 50 -6.52 0.40 6.34
C GLY A 50 -6.61 -0.24 4.96
N VAL A 51 -5.53 -0.18 4.17
CA VAL A 51 -5.46 -0.88 2.88
C VAL A 51 -5.45 -2.40 3.06
N ALA A 52 -4.68 -2.91 4.03
CA ALA A 52 -4.61 -4.35 4.31
C ALA A 52 -5.97 -4.92 4.75
N GLU A 53 -6.68 -4.22 5.64
CA GLU A 53 -8.00 -4.60 6.13
C GLU A 53 -9.07 -4.59 5.03
N ASN A 54 -8.98 -3.64 4.09
CA ASN A 54 -10.01 -3.43 3.07
C ASN A 54 -9.60 -3.94 1.68
N GLN A 55 -8.49 -4.69 1.57
CA GLN A 55 -7.90 -5.07 0.29
C GLN A 55 -8.92 -5.72 -0.65
N ALA A 56 -9.67 -6.71 -0.19
CA ALA A 56 -10.65 -7.41 -1.02
C ALA A 56 -11.73 -6.47 -1.58
N ARG A 57 -12.24 -5.54 -0.76
CA ARG A 57 -13.26 -4.57 -1.18
C ARG A 57 -12.69 -3.53 -2.15
N ILE A 58 -11.46 -3.09 -1.92
CA ILE A 58 -10.75 -2.17 -2.80
C ILE A 58 -10.50 -2.83 -4.15
N ASP A 59 -9.96 -4.05 -4.16
CA ASP A 59 -9.68 -4.79 -5.39
C ASP A 59 -10.96 -5.09 -6.18
N GLU A 60 -12.08 -5.39 -5.51
CA GLU A 60 -13.40 -5.52 -6.16
C GLU A 60 -13.81 -4.23 -6.89
N LEU A 61 -13.73 -3.09 -6.21
CA LEU A 61 -14.06 -1.78 -6.80
C LEU A 61 -13.14 -1.43 -7.97
N LEU A 62 -11.84 -1.69 -7.82
CA LEU A 62 -10.88 -1.44 -8.89
C LEU A 62 -11.18 -2.34 -10.10
N ALA A 63 -11.52 -3.61 -9.89
CA ALA A 63 -11.88 -4.53 -10.97
C ALA A 63 -13.17 -4.09 -11.69
N GLU A 64 -14.18 -3.61 -10.97
CA GLU A 64 -15.44 -3.11 -11.55
C GLU A 64 -15.21 -1.91 -12.49
N HIS A 65 -14.26 -1.04 -12.13
CA HIS A 65 -14.00 0.19 -12.87
C HIS A 65 -12.85 0.10 -13.89
N SER A 66 -12.02 -0.94 -13.84
CA SER A 66 -10.89 -1.13 -14.76
C SER A 66 -11.31 -1.84 -16.04
N ARG A 67 -11.87 -1.10 -17.00
CA ARG A 67 -12.32 -1.64 -18.28
C ARG A 67 -11.14 -2.02 -19.18
N GLY A 68 -11.06 -3.30 -19.58
CA GLY A 68 -10.04 -3.79 -20.51
C GLY A 68 -8.64 -3.93 -19.91
N TRP A 69 -8.47 -3.63 -18.62
CA TRP A 69 -7.20 -3.77 -17.91
C TRP A 69 -7.45 -4.44 -16.55
N THR A 70 -7.12 -5.71 -16.44
CA THR A 70 -7.25 -6.45 -15.18
C THR A 70 -6.17 -6.02 -14.18
N LEU A 71 -6.47 -6.13 -12.88
CA LEU A 71 -5.57 -5.73 -11.79
C LEU A 71 -4.20 -6.42 -11.87
N ASP A 72 -4.14 -7.70 -12.23
CA ASP A 72 -2.92 -8.49 -12.38
C ASP A 72 -1.98 -7.96 -13.48
N ARG A 73 -2.55 -7.31 -14.51
CA ARG A 73 -1.79 -6.68 -15.60
C ARG A 73 -1.28 -5.28 -15.26
N MET A 74 -1.73 -4.67 -14.16
CA MET A 74 -1.24 -3.36 -13.74
C MET A 74 0.18 -3.48 -13.16
N PRO A 75 1.08 -2.54 -13.44
CA PRO A 75 2.34 -2.44 -12.71
C PRO A 75 2.08 -2.38 -11.20
N GLY A 76 2.90 -3.07 -10.40
CA GLY A 76 2.68 -3.15 -8.95
C GLY A 76 2.63 -1.79 -8.27
N VAL A 77 3.43 -0.82 -8.73
CA VAL A 77 3.39 0.56 -8.21
C VAL A 77 2.03 1.22 -8.46
N ASP A 78 1.49 1.11 -9.69
CA ASP A 78 0.20 1.71 -10.05
C ASP A 78 -0.96 1.02 -9.31
N ARG A 79 -0.93 -0.32 -9.23
CA ARG A 79 -1.92 -1.10 -8.48
C ARG A 79 -1.94 -0.71 -7.01
N ASN A 80 -0.78 -0.60 -6.35
CA ASN A 80 -0.72 -0.19 -4.95
C ASN A 80 -1.04 1.30 -4.75
N LEU A 81 -0.80 2.15 -5.75
CA LEU A 81 -1.22 3.55 -5.72
C LEU A 81 -2.74 3.67 -5.78
N LEU A 82 -3.42 2.87 -6.62
CA LEU A 82 -4.88 2.82 -6.70
C LEU A 82 -5.53 2.27 -5.43
N ARG A 83 -4.83 1.39 -4.72
CA ARG A 83 -5.30 0.83 -3.45
C ARG A 83 -5.24 1.83 -2.29
N LEU A 84 -4.41 2.86 -2.38
CA LEU A 84 -4.10 3.81 -1.29
C LEU A 84 -4.94 5.10 -1.36
#